data_AF-A0A661V7C1-F1
#
_entry.id   AF-A0A661V7C1-F1
#
_cell.length_a   1.000
_cell.length_b   1.000
_cell.length_c   1.000
_cell.angle_alpha   90.00
_cell.angle_beta   90.00
_cell.angle_gamma   90.00
#
_symmetry.space_group_name_H-M   'P 1'
#
loop_
_entity.id
_entity.type
_entity.pdbx_description
1 polymer ?
#
loop_
_entity_poly.entity_id
_entity_poly.type
_entity_poly.pdbx_seq_one_letter_code
_entity_poly.pdbx_strand_id
1 'polypeptide(L)'
;MGQIVAVCASWRRTDPKKDIGEGYLRKDYGLVGDAHAGLSVRQVSLLALEDIERANREHGISAGPGNFAENLTTRGLDLLSMPIGARLRA
;
A
#
# COMPACT_ATOMS: atom_id res chain seq x y z
N MET A 1 -0.92 16.16 7.93
CA MET A 1 -0.19 16.07 6.64
C MET A 1 0.16 14.61 6.44
N GLY A 2 -0.14 14.05 5.27
CA GLY A 2 0.09 12.63 5.00
C GLY A 2 1.55 12.33 4.67
N GLN A 3 1.99 11.12 4.99
CA GLN A 3 3.32 10.60 4.66
C GLN A 3 3.21 9.20 4.06
N ILE A 4 4.01 8.90 3.04
CA ILE A 4 4.28 7.52 2.62
C ILE A 4 5.40 6.99 3.52
N VAL A 5 5.11 5.94 4.29
CA VAL A 5 6.09 5.35 5.23
C VAL A 5 6.83 4.15 4.63
N ALA A 6 6.24 3.49 3.63
CA ALA A 6 6.84 2.37 2.92
C ALA A 6 6.27 2.26 1.51
N VAL A 7 7.07 1.75 0.57
CA VAL A 7 6.65 1.42 -0.80
C VAL A 7 6.89 -0.07 -0.98
N CYS A 8 5.84 -0.85 -1.10
CA CYS A 8 5.91 -2.31 -1.05
C CYS A 8 5.58 -2.96 -2.41
N ALA A 9 6.41 -3.92 -2.82
CA ALA A 9 6.21 -4.70 -4.04
C ALA A 9 6.52 -6.19 -3.82
N SER A 10 5.95 -7.05 -4.66
CA SER A 10 6.35 -8.46 -4.79
C SER A 10 6.65 -8.80 -6.23
N TRP A 11 7.57 -9.72 -6.47
CA TRP A 11 7.98 -10.12 -7.83
C TRP A 11 7.23 -11.35 -8.34
N ARG A 12 6.57 -12.08 -7.43
CA ARG A 12 5.64 -13.18 -7.75
C ARG A 12 4.34 -12.98 -6.97
N ARG A 13 3.24 -13.46 -7.54
CA ARG A 13 1.89 -13.25 -6.97
C ARG A 13 1.69 -13.88 -5.59
N THR A 14 2.40 -14.96 -5.32
CA THR A 14 2.34 -15.69 -4.05
C THR A 14 3.28 -15.13 -2.99
N ASP A 15 4.21 -14.25 -3.38
CA ASP A 15 5.21 -13.73 -2.46
C ASP A 15 4.61 -12.58 -1.65
N PRO A 16 4.91 -12.49 -0.35
CA PRO A 16 4.57 -11.32 0.43
C PRO A 16 5.27 -10.10 -0.17
N LYS A 17 4.59 -8.95 -0.12
CA LYS A 17 5.21 -7.69 -0.53
C LYS A 17 6.29 -7.30 0.47
N LYS A 18 7.38 -6.73 -0.05
CA LYS A 18 8.49 -6.21 0.74
C LYS A 18 8.63 -4.73 0.46
N ASP A 19 8.99 -3.98 1.49
CA ASP A 19 9.35 -2.58 1.36
C ASP A 19 10.61 -2.44 0.48
N ILE A 20 10.46 -1.71 -0.62
CA ILE A 20 11.50 -1.37 -1.60
C ILE A 20 11.94 0.09 -1.46
N GLY A 21 11.37 0.84 -0.50
CA GLY A 21 11.72 2.22 -0.16
C GLY A 21 11.20 3.28 -1.15
N GLU A 22 11.28 3.00 -2.45
CA GLU A 22 10.82 3.87 -3.52
C GLU A 22 10.26 3.08 -4.70
N GLY A 23 9.51 3.76 -5.58
CA GLY A 23 8.98 3.10 -6.77
C GLY A 23 8.33 4.05 -7.75
N TYR A 24 8.05 3.54 -8.95
CA TYR A 24 7.44 4.31 -10.03
C TYR A 24 6.01 3.86 -10.28
N LEU A 25 5.06 4.78 -10.13
CA LEU A 25 3.66 4.56 -10.50
C LEU A 25 3.45 4.91 -11.97
N ARG A 26 3.12 3.90 -12.77
CA ARG A 26 2.80 4.08 -14.19
C ARG A 26 1.28 4.07 -14.39
N LYS A 27 0.78 5.09 -15.10
CA LYS A 27 -0.62 5.19 -15.50
C LYS A 27 -1.07 3.90 -16.22
N ASP A 28 -2.29 3.46 -15.93
CA ASP A 28 -2.92 2.28 -16.55
C ASP A 28 -2.17 0.97 -16.29
N TYR A 29 -1.31 0.96 -15.26
CA TYR A 29 -0.46 -0.17 -14.94
C TYR A 29 -0.32 -0.39 -13.42
N GLY A 30 0.00 0.65 -12.64
CA GLY A 30 0.26 0.53 -11.20
C GLY A 30 1.74 0.66 -10.86
N LEU A 31 2.17 0.03 -9.75
CA LEU A 31 3.56 0.07 -9.28
C LEU A 31 4.46 -0.80 -10.18
N VAL A 32 5.40 -0.17 -10.89
CA VAL A 32 6.32 -0.90 -11.77
C VAL A 32 7.20 -1.86 -10.96
N GLY A 33 7.27 -3.12 -11.42
CA GLY A 33 7.99 -4.19 -10.75
C GLY A 33 7.12 -5.07 -9.84
N ASP A 34 5.89 -4.64 -9.54
CA ASP A 34 4.96 -5.47 -8.77
C ASP A 34 4.27 -6.54 -9.61
N ALA A 35 4.14 -7.74 -9.06
CA ALA A 35 3.54 -8.91 -9.71
C ALA A 35 2.04 -8.74 -10.03
N HIS A 36 1.39 -7.75 -9.42
CA HIS A 36 -0.02 -7.42 -9.65
C HIS A 36 -0.22 -6.25 -10.61
N ALA A 37 0.84 -5.54 -11.00
CA ALA A 37 0.74 -4.40 -11.90
C ALA A 37 0.27 -4.83 -13.30
N GLY A 38 -0.66 -4.05 -13.86
CA GLY A 38 -1.24 -4.25 -15.20
C GLY A 38 -2.32 -5.34 -15.27
N LEU A 39 -2.68 -5.98 -14.15
CA LEU A 39 -3.66 -7.07 -14.14
C LEU A 39 -5.08 -6.65 -13.78
N SER A 40 -5.25 -5.44 -13.23
CA SER A 40 -6.51 -5.01 -12.62
C SER A 40 -6.72 -3.50 -12.76
N VAL A 41 -7.98 -3.09 -12.71
CA VAL A 41 -8.37 -1.69 -12.53
C VAL A 41 -7.97 -1.14 -11.15
N ARG A 42 -7.74 -2.01 -10.16
CA ARG A 42 -7.16 -1.67 -8.86
C ARG A 42 -5.63 -1.68 -8.98
N GLN A 43 -5.08 -0.56 -9.43
CA GLN A 43 -3.68 -0.47 -9.86
C GLN A 43 -2.69 -0.32 -8.71
N VAL A 44 -3.10 0.33 -7.61
CA VAL A 44 -2.26 0.59 -6.44
C VAL A 44 -3.14 0.45 -5.20
N SER A 45 -2.66 -0.28 -4.20
CA SER A 45 -3.30 -0.39 -2.89
C SER A 45 -2.61 0.49 -1.85
N LEU A 46 -3.40 1.16 -1.02
CA LEU A 46 -2.94 1.96 0.11
C LEU A 46 -3.46 1.34 1.41
N LEU A 47 -2.68 1.43 2.49
CA LEU A 47 -3.11 1.07 3.84
C LEU A 47 -2.50 2.04 4.86
N ALA A 48 -3.28 2.50 5.83
CA ALA A 48 -2.77 3.38 6.87
C ALA A 48 -2.01 2.55 7.93
N LEU A 49 -0.87 3.05 8.39
CA LEU A 49 -0.09 2.42 9.44
C LEU A 49 -0.91 2.31 10.73
N GLU A 50 -1.74 3.31 11.00
CA GLU A 50 -2.68 3.34 12.11
C GLU A 50 -3.64 2.13 12.08
N ASP A 51 -4.02 1.65 10.89
CA ASP A 51 -4.87 0.47 10.73
C ASP A 51 -4.09 -0.83 10.96
N ILE A 52 -2.83 -0.90 10.50
CA ILE A 52 -1.92 -2.03 10.76
C ILE A 52 -1.70 -2.17 12.27
N GLU A 53 -1.37 -1.06 12.95
CA GLU A 53 -1.13 -1.04 14.40
C GLU A 53 -2.39 -1.43 15.18
N ARG A 54 -3.57 -0.99 14.73
CA ARG A 54 -4.85 -1.41 15.33
C ARG A 54 -5.07 -2.91 15.17
N ALA A 55 -4.90 -3.47 13.97
CA ALA A 55 -5.05 -4.90 13.72
C ALA A 55 -4.06 -5.74 14.55
N ASN A 56 -2.81 -5.27 14.68
CA ASN A 56 -1.81 -5.92 15.55
C ASN A 56 -2.28 -6.01 17.01
N ARG A 57 -2.82 -4.92 17.56
CA ARG A 57 -3.34 -4.90 18.93
C ARG A 57 -4.59 -5.76 19.11
N GLU A 58 -5.53 -5.68 18.18
CA GLU A 58 -6.82 -6.39 18.28
C GLU A 58 -6.70 -7.90 18.07
N HIS A 59 -5.76 -8.33 17.24
CA HIS A 59 -5.60 -9.75 16.87
C HIS A 59 -4.34 -10.40 17.44
N GLY A 60 -3.49 -9.65 18.16
CA GLY A 60 -2.25 -10.17 18.73
C GLY A 60 -1.23 -10.61 17.67
N ILE A 61 -1.26 -9.99 16.49
CA ILE A 61 -0.33 -10.26 15.39
C ILE A 61 0.78 -9.19 15.34
N SER A 62 1.83 -9.46 14.57
CA SER A 62 2.97 -8.54 14.38
C SER A 62 3.18 -8.26 12.89
N ALA A 63 2.18 -7.68 12.25
CA ALA A 63 2.24 -7.27 10.86
C ALA A 63 2.99 -5.94 10.72
N GLY A 64 3.79 -5.81 9.67
CA GLY A 64 4.41 -4.57 9.24
C GLY A 64 3.95 -4.17 7.82
N PRO A 65 4.59 -3.15 7.24
CA PRO A 65 4.36 -2.75 5.85
C PRO A 65 4.49 -3.91 4.86
N GLY A 66 3.51 -4.03 3.96
CA GLY A 66 3.44 -5.05 2.92
C GLY A 66 2.83 -6.38 3.37
N ASN A 67 2.66 -6.63 4.67
CA ASN A 67 2.08 -7.88 5.17
C ASN A 67 0.59 -8.03 4.82
N PHE A 68 -0.11 -6.93 4.58
CA PHE A 68 -1.49 -6.93 4.08
C PHE A 68 -1.58 -6.77 2.56
N ALA A 69 -0.46 -6.97 1.85
CA ALA A 69 -0.35 -6.85 0.41
C ALA A 69 -0.71 -5.45 -0.15
N GLU A 70 -0.52 -4.40 0.65
CA GLU A 70 -0.60 -3.02 0.18
C GLU A 70 0.64 -2.62 -0.63
N ASN A 71 0.51 -1.67 -1.56
CA ASN A 71 1.65 -1.08 -2.25
C ASN A 71 2.22 0.12 -1.49
N LEU A 72 1.39 0.92 -0.84
CA LEU A 72 1.81 2.12 -0.15
C LEU A 72 1.26 2.07 1.26
N THR A 73 2.15 1.98 2.24
CA THR A 73 1.77 2.20 3.63
C THR A 73 1.86 3.69 3.91
N THR A 74 0.81 4.29 4.45
CA THR A 74 0.72 5.73 4.72
C THR A 74 0.58 6.02 6.21
N ARG A 75 0.88 7.25 6.63
CA ARG A 75 0.61 7.75 7.98
C ARG A 75 -0.05 9.12 7.91
N GLY A 76 -0.96 9.41 8.84
CA GLY A 76 -1.62 10.72 8.94
C GLY A 76 -2.59 11.02 7.80
N LEU A 77 -3.10 9.97 7.13
CA LEU A 77 -4.14 10.03 6.12
C LEU A 77 -5.33 9.19 6.57
N ASP A 78 -6.51 9.81 6.63
CA ASP A 78 -7.75 9.07 6.81
C ASP A 78 -8.23 8.55 5.44
N LEU A 79 -7.74 7.35 5.09
CA LEU A 79 -8.04 6.71 3.82
C LEU A 79 -9.51 6.28 3.71
N LEU A 80 -10.17 5.98 4.83
CA LEU A 80 -11.54 5.46 4.87
C LEU A 80 -12.58 6.54 4.58
N SER A 81 -12.31 7.80 4.98
CA SER A 81 -13.19 8.92 4.64
C SER A 81 -12.93 9.54 3.27
N MET A 82 -11.91 9.10 2.54
CA MET A 82 -11.60 9.69 1.23
C MET A 82 -12.70 9.39 0.20
N PRO A 83 -13.29 10.43 -0.42
CA PRO A 83 -14.29 10.22 -1.45
C PRO A 83 -13.66 9.71 -2.75
N ILE A 84 -14.46 8.99 -3.54
CA ILE A 84 -14.08 8.63 -4.91
C ILE A 84 -13.76 9.92 -5.69
N GLY A 85 -12.65 9.91 -6.41
CA GLY A 85 -12.16 11.08 -7.15
C GLY A 85 -11.21 11.99 -6.36
N ALA A 86 -10.98 11.70 -5.07
CA ALA A 86 -9.92 12.36 -4.31
C ALA A 86 -8.56 12.23 -5.02
N ARG A 87 -7.76 13.31 -4.97
CA ARG A 87 -6.43 13.37 -5.59
C ARG A 87 -5.38 13.51 -4.51
N LEU A 88 -4.43 12.58 -4.51
CA LEU A 88 -3.24 12.62 -3.67
C LEU A 88 -2.04 13.04 -4.51
N ARG A 89 -1.12 13.78 -3.88
CA ARG A 89 0.17 14.15 -4.46
C ARG A 89 1.24 13.98 -3.39
N ALA A 90 2.26 13.20 -3.73
CA ALA A 90 3.50 13.09 -2.97
C ALA A 90 4.50 14.15 -3.44
#